data_AF-A0A0V0RZL4-F1
#
_entry.id   AF-A0A0V0RZL4-F1
#
_cell.length_a   1.000
_cell.length_b   1.000
_cell.length_c   1.000
_cell.angle_alpha   90.00
_cell.angle_beta   90.00
_cell.angle_gamma   90.00
#
_symmetry.space_group_name_H-M   'P 1'
#
loop_
_entity.id
_entity.type
_entity.pdbx_description
1 polymer ?
#
loop_
_entity_poly.entity_id
_entity_poly.type
_entity_poly.pdbx_seq_one_letter_code
_entity_poly.pdbx_strand_id
1 'polypeptide(L)'
;MESINHQTSEITCWRDSKVAVAWIKGAPARWKPFVANQVQEIQELVSPQCLRYCPTKENPVDIPSRGCSLGTLTNTALWWHGPPWLMQSRENWPTEPVARIDDNEHLTAEQKTVKVLASQVDGCGVEQELSDAEARWLREVQVKEFGIKPDSAERAREFEPFLDQNGLLRVGARLRRSALPPESKHPIIISHNHPVTELLIKDYHVRQMHADVSQTLVAIKTRFWIVRARNAVKKVIPSCPVCRRVDAQLYRLQMGDLPAYRVTESPPFSHIGVDFAGPLLILPDVHWRNT
;
A
#
# COMPACT_ATOMS: atom_id res chain seq x y z
N MET A 1 40.76 2.86 -25.13
CA MET A 1 39.66 2.14 -24.47
C MET A 1 38.44 2.33 -25.33
N GLU A 2 38.14 1.36 -26.19
CA GLU A 2 36.88 1.36 -26.93
C GLU A 2 35.76 1.09 -25.92
N SER A 3 34.91 2.09 -25.74
CA SER A 3 33.71 2.02 -24.93
C SER A 3 32.86 0.85 -25.44
N ILE A 4 32.54 -0.12 -24.57
CA ILE A 4 31.57 -1.17 -24.89
C ILE A 4 30.21 -0.48 -25.00
N ASN A 5 29.88 -0.03 -26.20
CA ASN A 5 28.64 0.66 -26.52
C ASN A 5 27.56 -0.42 -26.70
N HIS A 6 27.16 -1.07 -25.60
CA HIS A 6 26.00 -1.95 -25.62
C HIS A 6 24.74 -1.08 -25.75
N GLN A 7 24.31 -0.87 -26.99
CA GLN A 7 22.97 -0.40 -27.28
C GLN A 7 21.98 -1.48 -26.82
N THR A 8 21.30 -1.23 -25.70
CA THR A 8 20.17 -2.05 -25.24
C THR A 8 19.15 -2.10 -26.37
N SER A 9 19.07 -3.24 -27.05
CA SER A 9 18.38 -3.34 -28.34
C SER A 9 16.86 -3.31 -28.20
N GLU A 10 16.34 -3.69 -27.02
CA GLU A 10 14.92 -3.62 -26.71
C GLU A 10 14.70 -3.72 -25.19
N ILE A 11 13.84 -2.86 -24.63
CA ILE A 11 13.40 -2.94 -23.22
C ILE A 11 12.02 -3.60 -23.22
N THR A 12 11.79 -4.58 -22.35
CA THR A 12 10.45 -5.14 -22.08
C THR A 12 10.20 -5.14 -20.58
N CYS A 13 9.10 -4.54 -20.15
CA CYS A 13 8.72 -4.39 -18.74
C CYS A 13 7.59 -5.35 -18.40
N TRP A 14 7.70 -6.07 -17.29
CA TRP A 14 6.70 -7.05 -16.85
C TRP A 14 5.98 -6.57 -15.59
N ARG A 15 4.65 -6.69 -15.59
CA ARG A 15 3.78 -6.41 -14.43
C ARG A 15 2.88 -7.59 -14.16
N ASP A 16 2.68 -7.90 -12.90
CA ASP A 16 1.84 -8.99 -12.39
C ASP A 16 0.36 -8.62 -12.21
N SER A 17 -0.01 -7.37 -12.51
CA SER A 17 -1.38 -6.86 -12.42
C SER A 17 -1.91 -6.49 -13.80
N LYS A 18 -2.90 -7.26 -14.28
CA LYS A 18 -3.59 -6.98 -15.55
C LYS A 18 -4.24 -5.59 -15.57
N VAL A 19 -4.82 -5.19 -14.44
CA VAL A 19 -5.47 -3.87 -14.29
C VAL A 19 -4.43 -2.75 -14.41
N ALA A 20 -3.28 -2.90 -13.75
CA ALA A 20 -2.21 -1.90 -13.84
C ALA A 20 -1.65 -1.79 -15.27
N VAL A 21 -1.44 -2.92 -15.95
CA VAL A 21 -1.02 -2.93 -17.37
C VAL A 21 -2.04 -2.18 -18.24
N ALA A 22 -3.33 -2.46 -18.05
CA ALA A 22 -4.39 -1.81 -18.81
C ALA A 22 -4.48 -0.29 -18.53
N TRP A 23 -4.29 0.14 -17.27
CA TRP A 23 -4.26 1.56 -16.90
C TRP A 23 -3.08 2.29 -17.55
N ILE A 24 -1.88 1.70 -17.47
CA ILE A 24 -0.65 2.28 -18.02
C ILE A 24 -0.70 2.32 -19.55
N LYS A 25 -1.37 1.38 -20.22
CA LYS A 25 -1.59 1.42 -21.67
C LYS A 25 -2.69 2.38 -22.12
N GLY A 26 -3.58 2.78 -21.22
CA GLY A 26 -4.66 3.73 -21.50
C GLY A 26 -4.18 5.18 -21.55
N ALA A 27 -4.96 6.05 -22.19
CA ALA A 27 -4.69 7.49 -22.19
C ALA A 27 -4.90 8.10 -20.78
N PRO A 28 -3.96 8.91 -20.26
CA PRO A 28 -4.06 9.50 -18.91
C PRO A 28 -5.39 10.22 -18.64
N ALA A 29 -5.92 10.91 -19.65
CA ALA A 29 -7.17 11.67 -19.57
C ALA A 29 -8.42 10.82 -19.23
N ARG A 30 -8.34 9.48 -19.34
CA ARG A 30 -9.42 8.56 -18.97
C ARG A 30 -9.52 8.35 -17.46
N TRP A 31 -8.50 8.72 -16.69
CA TRP A 31 -8.38 8.38 -15.28
C TRP A 31 -8.62 9.58 -14.35
N LYS A 32 -8.98 9.31 -13.10
CA LYS A 32 -9.04 10.34 -12.04
C LYS A 32 -7.66 10.99 -11.86
N PRO A 33 -7.57 12.26 -11.41
CA PRO A 33 -6.32 13.03 -11.40
C PRO A 33 -5.10 12.30 -10.81
N PHE A 34 -5.27 11.57 -9.71
CA PHE A 34 -4.19 10.79 -9.10
C PHE A 34 -3.63 9.71 -10.04
N VAL A 35 -4.51 8.90 -10.63
CA VAL A 35 -4.11 7.81 -11.55
C VAL A 35 -3.62 8.39 -12.88
N ALA A 36 -4.24 9.47 -13.36
CA ALA A 36 -3.82 10.16 -14.58
C ALA A 36 -2.37 10.66 -14.48
N ASN A 37 -2.02 11.33 -13.37
CA ASN A 37 -0.67 11.85 -13.15
C ASN A 37 0.37 10.71 -13.10
N GLN A 38 0.05 9.61 -12.42
CA GLN A 38 0.94 8.44 -12.31
C GLN A 38 1.13 7.73 -13.65
N VAL A 39 0.05 7.57 -14.43
CA VAL A 39 0.13 6.98 -15.77
C VAL A 39 0.95 7.88 -16.69
N GLN A 40 0.77 9.20 -16.62
CA GLN A 40 1.54 10.15 -17.42
C GLN A 40 3.05 10.05 -17.11
N GLU A 41 3.45 10.09 -15.84
CA GLU A 41 4.85 9.98 -15.43
C GLU A 41 5.49 8.67 -15.94
N ILE A 42 4.76 7.55 -15.85
CA ILE A 42 5.25 6.26 -16.37
C ILE A 42 5.41 6.28 -17.89
N GLN A 43 4.45 6.87 -18.61
CA GLN A 43 4.47 6.97 -20.08
C GLN A 43 5.58 7.89 -20.62
N GLU A 44 5.98 8.89 -19.83
CA GLU A 44 7.12 9.76 -20.14
C GLU A 44 8.48 9.02 -20.04
N LEU A 45 8.58 8.02 -19.17
CA LEU A 45 9.79 7.23 -18.96
C LEU A 45 9.88 5.99 -19.86
N VAL A 46 8.74 5.36 -20.14
CA VAL A 46 8.69 4.04 -20.77
C VAL A 46 7.52 3.95 -21.73
N SER A 47 7.79 3.53 -22.97
CA SER A 47 6.74 3.31 -23.97
C SER A 47 5.73 2.25 -23.49
N PRO A 48 4.41 2.52 -23.52
CA PRO A 48 3.38 1.54 -23.17
C PRO A 48 3.48 0.21 -23.92
N GLN A 49 4.07 0.23 -25.11
CA GLN A 49 4.20 -0.94 -25.99
C GLN A 49 5.17 -1.98 -25.45
N CYS A 50 6.13 -1.57 -24.60
CA CYS A 50 7.07 -2.51 -23.99
C CYS A 50 6.51 -3.18 -22.72
N LEU A 51 5.34 -2.75 -22.23
CA LEU A 51 4.73 -3.28 -21.03
C LEU A 51 3.94 -4.56 -21.35
N ARG A 52 4.19 -5.61 -20.58
CA ARG A 52 3.54 -6.92 -20.70
C ARG A 52 3.09 -7.44 -19.35
N TYR A 53 2.13 -8.36 -19.39
CA TYR A 53 1.61 -9.05 -18.21
C TYR A 53 2.39 -10.33 -17.90
N CYS A 54 2.85 -10.47 -16.66
CA CYS A 54 3.40 -11.70 -16.12
C CYS A 54 2.31 -12.44 -15.32
N PRO A 55 1.99 -13.71 -15.65
CA PRO A 55 1.04 -14.49 -14.86
C PRO A 55 1.45 -14.60 -13.39
N THR A 56 0.51 -14.37 -12.47
CA THR A 56 0.79 -14.35 -11.01
C THR A 56 1.52 -15.60 -10.50
N LYS A 57 1.18 -16.79 -11.02
CA LYS A 57 1.85 -18.06 -10.62
C LYS A 57 3.29 -18.17 -11.13
N GLU A 58 3.66 -17.33 -12.10
CA GLU A 58 4.96 -17.31 -12.75
C GLU A 58 5.73 -16.04 -12.40
N ASN A 59 5.22 -15.17 -11.52
CA ASN A 59 5.97 -14.01 -11.04
C ASN A 59 7.00 -14.45 -9.99
N PRO A 60 8.32 -14.40 -10.25
CA PRO A 60 9.32 -14.81 -9.26
C PRO A 60 9.28 -13.95 -7.99
N VAL A 61 8.86 -12.68 -8.09
CA VAL A 61 8.81 -11.73 -6.96
C VAL A 61 7.72 -12.11 -5.95
N ASP A 62 6.71 -12.90 -6.36
CA ASP A 62 5.66 -13.39 -5.45
C ASP A 62 6.20 -14.39 -4.42
N ILE A 63 7.28 -15.12 -4.74
CA ILE A 63 7.85 -16.17 -3.88
C ILE A 63 8.33 -15.60 -2.53
N PRO A 64 9.24 -14.59 -2.50
CA PRO A 64 9.66 -14.00 -1.23
C PRO A 64 8.58 -13.09 -0.63
N SER A 65 7.78 -12.39 -1.43
CA SER A 65 6.81 -11.40 -0.93
C SER A 65 5.59 -12.03 -0.22
N ARG A 66 5.23 -13.27 -0.55
CA ARG A 66 4.16 -14.03 0.14
C ARG A 66 4.64 -14.80 1.38
N GLY A 67 5.95 -14.77 1.65
CA GLY A 67 6.58 -15.52 2.72
C GLY A 67 6.90 -16.96 2.29
N CYS A 68 8.19 -17.27 2.16
CA CYS A 68 8.69 -18.62 1.92
C CYS A 68 9.89 -18.93 2.83
N SER A 69 10.18 -20.21 3.03
CA SER A 69 11.39 -20.62 3.77
C SER A 69 12.65 -20.44 2.89
N LEU A 70 13.81 -20.27 3.52
CA LEU A 70 15.10 -20.21 2.79
C LEU A 70 15.32 -21.47 1.95
N GLY A 71 15.00 -22.66 2.47
CA GLY A 71 15.11 -23.92 1.73
C GLY A 71 14.17 -23.99 0.52
N THR A 72 12.97 -23.42 0.62
CA THR A 72 12.05 -23.29 -0.51
C THR A 72 12.64 -22.34 -1.56
N LEU A 73 13.15 -21.18 -1.15
CA LEU A 73 13.72 -20.18 -2.07
C LEU A 73 14.97 -20.71 -2.80
N THR A 74 15.89 -21.38 -2.09
CA THR A 74 17.10 -21.95 -2.70
C THR A 74 16.77 -23.04 -3.73
N ASN A 75 15.70 -23.79 -3.51
CA ASN A 75 15.31 -24.90 -4.38
C ASN A 75 14.29 -24.50 -5.47
N THR A 76 13.91 -23.21 -5.57
CA THR A 76 12.91 -22.77 -6.55
C THR A 76 13.59 -22.27 -7.83
N ALA A 77 13.48 -23.06 -8.91
CA ALA A 77 14.00 -22.69 -10.22
C ALA A 77 13.41 -21.38 -10.76
N LEU A 78 12.12 -21.11 -10.48
CA LEU A 78 11.44 -19.89 -10.93
C LEU A 78 12.12 -18.60 -10.42
N TRP A 79 12.67 -18.60 -9.20
CA TRP A 79 13.35 -17.43 -8.63
C TRP A 79 14.70 -17.17 -9.31
N TRP A 80 15.47 -18.23 -9.54
CA TRP A 80 16.84 -18.13 -10.06
C TRP A 80 16.92 -18.04 -11.59
N HIS A 81 16.00 -18.70 -12.29
CA HIS A 81 16.01 -18.80 -13.75
C HIS A 81 14.87 -18.03 -14.41
N GLY A 82 13.91 -17.54 -13.63
CA GLY A 82 12.70 -16.92 -14.15
C GLY A 82 11.76 -17.94 -14.81
N PRO A 83 10.64 -17.45 -15.36
CA PRO A 83 9.73 -18.27 -16.14
C PRO A 83 10.40 -18.89 -17.38
N PRO A 84 10.14 -20.18 -17.69
CA PRO A 84 10.73 -20.83 -18.87
C PRO A 84 10.39 -20.13 -20.19
N TRP A 85 9.23 -19.48 -20.28
CA TRP A 85 8.80 -18.77 -21.49
C TRP A 85 9.63 -17.52 -21.79
N LEU A 86 10.33 -16.93 -20.82
CA LEU A 86 11.25 -15.80 -21.08
C LEU A 86 12.44 -16.21 -21.95
N MET A 87 12.84 -17.48 -21.87
CA MET A 87 13.92 -18.04 -22.68
C MET A 87 13.44 -18.53 -24.06
N GLN A 88 12.13 -18.52 -24.29
CA GLN A 88 11.52 -18.90 -25.57
C GLN A 88 11.34 -17.66 -26.44
N SER A 89 11.05 -17.89 -27.72
CA SER A 89 10.75 -16.83 -28.67
C SER A 89 9.50 -16.03 -28.27
N ARG A 90 9.41 -14.79 -28.71
CA ARG A 90 8.39 -13.82 -28.28
C ARG A 90 6.96 -14.26 -28.56
N GLU A 91 6.77 -15.14 -29.55
CA GLU A 91 5.48 -15.71 -29.91
C GLU A 91 4.93 -16.65 -28.82
N ASN A 92 5.81 -17.22 -27.99
CA ASN A 92 5.45 -18.14 -26.91
C ASN A 92 5.26 -17.41 -25.57
N TRP A 93 5.38 -16.08 -25.55
CA TRP A 93 5.19 -15.30 -24.33
C TRP A 93 3.69 -15.20 -23.97
N PRO A 94 3.37 -15.00 -22.68
CA PRO A 94 1.99 -14.82 -22.23
C PRO A 94 1.28 -13.72 -23.02
N THR A 95 0.19 -14.08 -23.69
CA THR A 95 -0.62 -13.13 -24.45
C THR A 95 -1.55 -12.36 -23.51
N GLU A 96 -1.75 -11.08 -23.78
CA GLU A 96 -2.69 -10.26 -23.03
C GLU A 96 -4.12 -10.68 -23.37
N PRO A 97 -4.97 -11.08 -22.41
CA PRO A 97 -6.39 -11.03 -22.66
C PRO A 97 -6.75 -9.55 -22.78
N VAL A 98 -7.17 -9.14 -23.97
CA VAL A 98 -7.69 -7.79 -24.25
C VAL A 98 -8.99 -7.63 -23.46
N ALA A 99 -8.88 -7.27 -22.18
CA ALA A 99 -10.00 -6.77 -21.43
C ALA A 99 -10.27 -5.36 -21.98
N ARG A 100 -11.26 -5.24 -22.86
CA ARG A 100 -11.93 -3.96 -23.09
C ARG A 100 -12.47 -3.53 -21.73
N ILE A 101 -11.78 -2.60 -21.10
CA ILE A 101 -12.31 -1.92 -19.93
C ILE A 101 -13.49 -1.09 -20.44
N ASP A 102 -14.69 -1.58 -20.17
CA ASP A 102 -15.94 -0.89 -20.48
C ASP A 102 -16.05 0.34 -19.57
N ASP A 103 -16.38 1.50 -20.13
CA ASP A 103 -16.28 2.80 -19.45
C ASP A 103 -17.19 2.93 -18.19
N ASN A 104 -18.09 1.97 -17.98
CA ASN A 104 -19.07 1.96 -16.89
C ASN A 104 -18.67 1.17 -15.62
N GLU A 105 -17.65 0.31 -15.64
CA GLU A 105 -17.28 -0.48 -14.43
C GLU A 105 -16.36 0.26 -13.45
N HIS A 106 -15.82 1.43 -13.83
CA HIS A 106 -14.83 2.14 -12.99
C HIS A 106 -15.42 3.07 -11.93
N LEU A 107 -16.74 3.30 -11.92
CA LEU A 107 -17.41 3.98 -10.82
C LEU A 107 -17.80 3.02 -9.68
N THR A 108 -17.85 1.71 -9.94
CA THR A 108 -18.23 0.69 -8.95
C THR A 108 -17.03 -0.06 -8.35
N ALA A 109 -15.88 -0.10 -9.02
CA ALA A 109 -14.69 -0.83 -8.57
C ALA A 109 -13.95 -0.23 -7.35
N GLU A 110 -14.29 1.00 -6.90
CA GLU A 110 -13.84 1.55 -5.61
C GLU A 110 -14.66 1.02 -4.41
N GLN A 111 -15.62 0.14 -4.64
CA GLN A 111 -16.13 -0.72 -3.57
C GLN A 111 -15.22 -1.94 -3.48
N LYS A 112 -14.26 -1.92 -2.54
CA LYS A 112 -13.64 -3.16 -2.04
C LYS A 112 -14.77 -4.07 -1.57
N THR A 113 -15.26 -4.97 -2.41
CA THR A 113 -15.99 -6.14 -1.96
C THR A 113 -14.97 -7.00 -1.24
N VAL A 114 -14.91 -6.84 0.08
CA VAL A 114 -14.24 -7.78 0.96
C VAL A 114 -14.97 -9.11 0.76
N LYS A 115 -14.44 -9.99 -0.10
CA LYS A 115 -14.83 -11.40 -0.08
C LYS A 115 -14.24 -11.99 1.18
N VAL A 116 -14.95 -11.83 2.29
CA VAL A 116 -14.71 -12.60 3.51
C VAL A 116 -15.00 -14.05 3.12
N LEU A 117 -13.98 -14.90 3.12
CA LEU A 117 -14.17 -16.35 3.23
C LEU A 117 -14.71 -16.60 4.63
N ALA A 118 -16.02 -16.40 4.81
CA ALA A 118 -16.71 -16.86 5.98
C ALA A 118 -16.85 -18.37 5.81
N SER A 119 -15.97 -19.13 6.46
CA SER A 119 -16.33 -20.50 6.82
C SER A 119 -17.63 -20.41 7.60
N GLN A 120 -18.70 -21.06 7.14
CA GLN A 120 -19.88 -21.27 7.96
C GLN A 120 -19.44 -22.06 9.20
N VAL A 121 -19.19 -21.33 10.28
CA VAL A 121 -19.18 -21.90 11.61
C VAL A 121 -20.64 -21.80 12.06
N ASP A 122 -21.31 -22.94 12.20
CA ASP A 122 -22.59 -23.02 12.90
C ASP A 122 -22.36 -22.51 14.34
N GLY A 123 -22.56 -21.21 14.53
CA GLY A 123 -22.12 -20.49 15.73
C GLY A 123 -23.00 -19.28 15.99
N CYS A 124 -24.31 -19.48 16.00
CA CYS A 124 -25.34 -18.45 16.24
C CYS A 124 -25.19 -17.71 17.60
N GLY A 125 -24.25 -18.09 18.48
CA GLY A 125 -24.00 -17.42 19.76
C GLY A 125 -22.73 -16.53 19.82
N VAL A 126 -21.64 -16.90 19.15
CA VAL A 126 -20.32 -16.26 19.40
C VAL A 126 -20.27 -14.83 18.88
N GLU A 127 -20.83 -14.57 17.69
CA GLU A 127 -20.86 -13.22 17.11
C GLU A 127 -21.73 -12.25 17.92
N GLN A 128 -22.83 -12.75 18.49
CA GLN A 128 -23.71 -11.97 19.36
C GLN A 128 -23.02 -11.64 20.68
N GLU A 129 -22.34 -12.62 21.31
CA GLU A 129 -21.57 -12.40 22.53
C GLU A 129 -20.45 -11.37 22.34
N LEU A 130 -19.73 -11.42 21.22
CA LEU A 130 -18.70 -10.45 20.87
C LEU A 130 -19.27 -9.04 20.69
N SER A 131 -20.41 -8.93 20.00
CA SER A 131 -21.11 -7.64 19.81
C SER A 131 -21.61 -7.07 21.14
N ASP A 132 -22.16 -7.90 22.02
CA ASP A 132 -22.66 -7.51 23.33
C ASP A 132 -21.51 -7.10 24.27
N ALA A 133 -20.38 -7.82 24.22
CA ALA A 133 -19.18 -7.47 24.95
C ALA A 133 -18.61 -6.13 24.47
N GLU A 134 -18.52 -5.91 23.16
CA GLU A 134 -18.06 -4.65 22.57
C GLU A 134 -18.97 -3.49 23.01
N ALA A 135 -20.28 -3.65 22.91
CA ALA A 135 -21.25 -2.64 23.34
C ALA A 135 -21.14 -2.33 24.84
N ARG A 136 -20.96 -3.36 25.69
CA ARG A 136 -20.75 -3.18 27.13
C ARG A 136 -19.50 -2.36 27.43
N TRP A 137 -18.37 -2.69 26.79
CA TRP A 137 -17.11 -1.97 26.98
C TRP A 137 -17.21 -0.52 26.51
N LEU A 138 -17.77 -0.29 25.33
CA LEU A 138 -17.95 1.07 24.78
C LEU A 138 -18.85 1.92 25.68
N ARG A 139 -19.93 1.34 26.20
CA ARG A 139 -20.84 2.03 27.13
C ARG A 139 -20.12 2.44 28.41
N GLU A 140 -19.30 1.56 28.99
CA GLU A 140 -18.55 1.87 30.20
C GLU A 140 -17.58 3.05 29.98
N VAL A 141 -16.86 3.05 28.85
CA VAL A 141 -15.98 4.16 28.46
C VAL A 141 -16.77 5.45 28.28
N GLN A 142 -17.94 5.39 27.64
CA GLN A 142 -18.77 6.56 27.42
C GLN A 142 -19.35 7.12 28.73
N VAL A 143 -19.82 6.27 29.64
CA VAL A 143 -20.33 6.70 30.95
C VAL A 143 -19.23 7.38 31.76
N LYS A 144 -18.00 6.84 31.72
CA LYS A 144 -16.85 7.43 32.41
C LYS A 144 -16.43 8.78 31.85
N GLU A 145 -16.41 8.92 30.52
CA GLU A 145 -15.89 10.12 29.84
C GLU A 145 -16.95 11.21 29.60
N PHE A 146 -18.21 10.82 29.36
CA PHE A 146 -19.29 11.71 28.95
C PHE A 146 -20.48 11.73 29.92
N GLY A 147 -20.53 10.83 30.90
CA GLY A 147 -21.67 10.68 31.81
C GLY A 147 -22.81 9.85 31.20
N ILE A 148 -23.88 9.67 31.99
CA ILE A 148 -25.00 8.76 31.67
C ILE A 148 -26.00 9.40 30.71
N LYS A 149 -26.26 10.71 30.82
CA LYS A 149 -27.23 11.41 29.98
C LYS A 149 -26.56 12.02 28.76
N PRO A 150 -27.21 12.03 27.58
CA PRO A 150 -26.61 12.54 26.35
C PRO A 150 -26.15 14.00 26.42
N ASP A 151 -26.83 14.84 27.22
CA ASP A 151 -26.50 16.27 27.37
C ASP A 151 -25.45 16.59 28.45
N SER A 152 -24.97 15.55 29.16
CA SER A 152 -24.09 15.72 30.33
C SER A 152 -22.74 16.32 29.95
N ALA A 153 -22.20 15.96 28.78
CA ALA A 153 -20.93 16.46 28.31
C ALA A 153 -21.11 17.67 27.38
N GLU A 154 -20.65 18.84 27.81
CA GLU A 154 -20.64 20.07 27.01
C GLU A 154 -19.97 19.88 25.65
N ARG A 155 -18.90 19.07 25.60
CA ARG A 155 -18.17 18.71 24.37
C ARG A 155 -18.95 17.84 23.39
N ALA A 156 -20.03 17.19 23.85
CA ALA A 156 -20.85 16.32 23.02
C ALA A 156 -22.14 17.00 22.53
N ARG A 157 -22.61 18.08 23.18
CA ARG A 157 -23.86 18.78 22.85
C ARG A 157 -23.90 19.31 21.42
N GLU A 158 -22.76 19.73 20.86
CA GLU A 158 -22.66 20.17 19.46
C GLU A 158 -23.11 19.11 18.45
N PHE A 159 -23.06 17.84 18.84
CA PHE A 159 -23.35 16.70 17.97
C PHE A 159 -24.79 16.18 18.08
N GLU A 160 -25.70 16.88 18.77
CA GLU A 160 -27.08 16.44 19.04
C GLU A 160 -27.15 14.95 19.45
N PRO A 161 -26.42 14.56 20.51
CA PRO A 161 -26.18 13.16 20.78
C PRO A 161 -27.45 12.45 21.28
N PHE A 162 -27.62 11.19 20.92
CA PHE A 162 -28.73 10.36 21.40
C PHE A 162 -28.26 8.96 21.80
N LEU A 163 -29.06 8.27 22.60
CA LEU A 163 -28.79 6.89 23.01
C LEU A 163 -29.47 5.92 22.03
N ASP A 164 -28.73 4.91 21.59
CA ASP A 164 -29.29 3.82 20.79
C ASP A 164 -29.98 2.74 21.66
N GLN A 165 -30.44 1.67 21.02
CA GLN A 165 -31.10 0.53 21.68
C GLN A 165 -30.16 -0.20 22.67
N ASN A 166 -28.86 -0.13 22.43
CA ASN A 166 -27.81 -0.68 23.29
C ASN A 166 -27.33 0.35 24.34
N GLY A 167 -27.98 1.52 24.38
CA GLY A 167 -27.63 2.72 25.15
C GLY A 167 -26.18 3.16 25.01
N LEU A 168 -25.66 3.12 23.79
CA LEU A 168 -24.45 3.80 23.36
C LEU A 168 -24.81 5.21 22.89
N LEU A 169 -23.92 6.15 23.21
CA LEU A 169 -24.02 7.53 22.77
C LEU A 169 -23.59 7.66 21.30
N ARG A 170 -24.50 8.11 20.44
CA ARG A 170 -24.28 8.27 18.99
C ARG A 170 -24.51 9.70 18.53
N VAL A 171 -23.86 10.07 17.42
CA VAL A 171 -23.99 11.39 16.79
C VAL A 171 -25.36 11.55 16.12
N GLY A 172 -25.94 12.73 16.29
CA GLY A 172 -27.20 13.16 15.72
C GLY A 172 -27.21 13.40 14.21
N ALA A 173 -28.34 13.93 13.76
CA ALA A 173 -29.04 13.70 12.50
C ALA A 173 -28.40 14.05 11.15
N ARG A 174 -27.15 14.51 11.06
CA ARG A 174 -26.65 15.24 9.88
C ARG A 174 -26.71 14.46 8.56
N LEU A 175 -26.75 13.13 8.62
CA LEU A 175 -26.80 12.23 7.46
C LEU A 175 -28.09 11.39 7.38
N ARG A 176 -29.18 11.76 8.09
CA ARG A 176 -30.42 10.95 8.15
C ARG A 176 -31.01 10.58 6.79
N ARG A 177 -30.97 11.50 5.82
CA ARG A 177 -31.53 11.31 4.46
C ARG A 177 -30.58 10.62 3.47
N SER A 178 -29.36 10.26 3.89
CA SER A 178 -28.41 9.58 3.00
C SER A 178 -28.78 8.11 2.78
N ALA A 179 -28.27 7.49 1.72
CA ALA A 179 -28.36 6.05 1.48
C ALA A 179 -27.31 5.23 2.28
N LEU A 180 -26.65 5.86 3.26
CA LEU A 180 -25.59 5.20 4.03
C LEU A 180 -26.15 4.19 5.05
N PRO A 181 -25.34 3.20 5.47
CA PRO A 181 -25.68 2.32 6.58
C PRO A 181 -26.00 3.09 7.87
N PRO A 182 -26.88 2.56 8.74
CA PRO A 182 -27.23 3.20 10.02
C PRO A 182 -26.02 3.57 10.89
N GLU A 183 -25.00 2.70 10.95
CA GLU A 183 -23.76 2.92 11.69
C GLU A 183 -23.00 4.16 11.21
N SER A 184 -22.92 4.38 9.89
CA SER A 184 -22.28 5.55 9.29
C SER A 184 -23.11 6.82 9.42
N LYS A 185 -24.44 6.69 9.53
CA LYS A 185 -25.34 7.83 9.76
C LYS A 185 -25.24 8.35 11.18
N HIS A 186 -25.09 7.43 12.13
CA HIS A 186 -25.09 7.70 13.56
C HIS A 186 -23.88 7.04 14.23
N PRO A 187 -22.65 7.52 13.95
CA PRO A 187 -21.45 6.93 14.52
C PRO A 187 -21.40 7.08 16.04
N ILE A 188 -20.77 6.11 16.71
CA ILE A 188 -20.63 6.03 18.17
C ILE A 188 -19.61 7.06 18.65
N ILE A 189 -19.97 7.92 19.60
CA ILE A 189 -19.09 8.97 20.11
C ILE A 189 -18.03 8.39 21.04
N ILE A 190 -16.75 8.69 20.81
CA ILE A 190 -15.64 8.21 21.64
C ILE A 190 -14.71 9.37 22.02
N SER A 191 -14.19 9.35 23.24
CA SER A 191 -13.18 10.31 23.73
C SER A 191 -11.85 10.10 23.01
N HIS A 192 -11.11 11.17 22.70
CA HIS A 192 -9.75 11.02 22.14
C HIS A 192 -8.72 10.53 23.16
N ASN A 193 -9.00 10.67 24.46
CA ASN A 193 -8.03 10.44 25.52
C ASN A 193 -8.35 9.15 26.29
N HIS A 194 -8.51 8.04 25.58
CA HIS A 194 -8.79 6.75 26.19
C HIS A 194 -7.99 5.63 25.50
N PRO A 195 -7.49 4.62 26.24
CA PRO A 195 -6.75 3.49 25.65
C PRO A 195 -7.52 2.76 24.54
N VAL A 196 -8.84 2.60 24.70
CA VAL A 196 -9.71 1.98 23.68
C VAL A 196 -9.63 2.74 22.35
N THR A 197 -9.56 4.07 22.39
CA THR A 197 -9.44 4.90 21.19
C THR A 197 -8.11 4.67 20.47
N GLU A 198 -7.02 4.51 21.22
CA GLU A 198 -5.73 4.16 20.65
C GLU A 198 -5.75 2.78 19.99
N LEU A 199 -6.36 1.79 20.66
CA LEU A 199 -6.52 0.44 20.13
C LEU A 199 -7.38 0.43 18.85
N LEU A 200 -8.50 1.17 18.84
CA LEU A 200 -9.34 1.34 17.67
C LEU A 200 -8.58 1.96 16.50
N ILE A 201 -7.82 3.03 16.75
CA ILE A 201 -7.02 3.66 15.69
C ILE A 201 -5.98 2.68 15.13
N LYS A 202 -5.29 1.93 16.01
CA LYS A 202 -4.30 0.91 15.60
C LYS A 202 -4.94 -0.20 14.77
N ASP A 203 -6.08 -0.72 15.21
CA ASP A 203 -6.81 -1.78 14.51
C ASP A 203 -7.24 -1.34 13.11
N TYR A 204 -7.91 -0.18 12.98
CA TYR A 204 -8.33 0.35 11.68
C TYR A 204 -7.14 0.67 10.77
N HIS A 205 -6.06 1.24 11.31
CA HIS A 205 -4.83 1.52 10.57
C HIS A 205 -4.21 0.23 9.99
N VAL A 206 -4.11 -0.84 10.79
CA VAL A 206 -3.54 -2.12 10.35
C VAL A 206 -4.47 -2.84 9.38
N ARG A 207 -5.79 -2.92 9.66
CA ARG A 207 -6.78 -3.55 8.77
C ARG A 207 -6.85 -2.88 7.39
N GLN A 208 -6.55 -1.58 7.32
CA GLN A 208 -6.49 -0.82 6.08
C GLN A 208 -5.08 -0.79 5.46
N MET A 209 -4.23 -1.77 5.78
CA MET A 209 -2.88 -1.93 5.19
C MET A 209 -1.97 -0.74 5.45
N HIS A 210 -1.89 -0.29 6.71
CA HIS A 210 -1.08 0.85 7.13
C HIS A 210 -1.49 2.17 6.45
N ALA A 211 -2.79 2.35 6.28
CA ALA A 211 -3.40 3.55 5.73
C ALA A 211 -2.91 4.84 6.41
N ASP A 212 -2.84 5.92 5.63
CA ASP A 212 -2.46 7.24 6.13
C ASP A 212 -3.48 7.82 7.14
N VAL A 213 -3.17 8.99 7.69
CA VAL A 213 -4.04 9.68 8.67
C VAL A 213 -5.44 9.95 8.12
N SER A 214 -5.56 10.33 6.84
CA SER A 214 -6.82 10.74 6.23
C SER A 214 -7.71 9.53 5.95
N GLN A 215 -7.14 8.49 5.34
CA GLN A 215 -7.82 7.25 5.03
C GLN A 215 -8.23 6.51 6.30
N THR A 216 -7.35 6.43 7.29
CA THR A 216 -7.67 5.84 8.60
C THR A 216 -8.84 6.58 9.26
N LEU A 217 -8.85 7.91 9.20
CA LEU A 217 -9.94 8.72 9.75
C LEU A 217 -11.27 8.51 9.03
N VAL A 218 -11.26 8.36 7.70
CA VAL A 218 -12.47 8.03 6.93
C VAL A 218 -13.00 6.65 7.31
N ALA A 219 -12.12 5.65 7.43
CA ALA A 219 -12.49 4.30 7.83
C ALA A 219 -13.10 4.29 9.24
N ILE A 220 -12.49 4.99 10.20
CA ILE A 220 -13.02 5.13 11.57
C ILE A 220 -14.41 5.79 11.56
N LYS A 221 -14.61 6.86 10.77
CA LYS A 221 -15.87 7.61 10.68
C LYS A 221 -17.07 6.79 10.18
N THR A 222 -16.84 5.61 9.60
CA THR A 222 -17.94 4.71 9.20
C THR A 222 -18.69 4.13 10.40
N ARG A 223 -18.08 4.11 11.60
CA ARG A 223 -18.68 3.53 12.81
C ARG A 223 -18.49 4.37 14.07
N PHE A 224 -17.39 5.12 14.14
CA PHE A 224 -16.98 5.86 15.33
C PHE A 224 -16.74 7.34 15.06
N TRP A 225 -17.17 8.18 16.01
CA TRP A 225 -16.93 9.62 16.03
C TRP A 225 -16.01 9.97 17.19
N ILE A 226 -14.70 9.98 16.93
CA ILE A 226 -13.70 10.37 17.93
C ILE A 226 -13.68 11.90 18.05
N VAL A 227 -13.92 12.44 19.24
CA VAL A 227 -13.80 13.89 19.51
C VAL A 227 -12.36 14.31 19.24
N ARG A 228 -12.11 15.24 18.30
CA ARG A 228 -10.74 15.61 17.84
C ARG A 228 -9.98 14.46 17.16
N ALA A 229 -10.69 13.59 16.42
CA ALA A 229 -10.16 12.40 15.73
C ALA A 229 -8.81 12.59 15.03
N ARG A 230 -8.64 13.65 14.22
CA ARG A 230 -7.42 13.87 13.44
C ARG A 230 -6.18 13.98 14.31
N ASN A 231 -6.28 14.63 15.47
CA ASN A 231 -5.15 14.80 16.38
C ASN A 231 -4.81 13.49 17.09
N ALA A 232 -5.84 12.70 17.46
CA ALA A 232 -5.64 11.37 18.02
C ALA A 232 -4.93 10.44 17.00
N VAL A 233 -5.40 10.42 15.75
CA VAL A 233 -4.82 9.60 14.68
C VAL A 233 -3.36 10.00 14.40
N LYS A 234 -3.07 11.30 14.30
CA LYS A 234 -1.70 11.82 14.13
C LYS A 234 -0.77 11.44 15.29
N LYS A 235 -1.29 11.27 16.51
CA LYS A 235 -0.51 10.84 17.67
C LYS A 235 -0.21 9.33 17.64
N VAL A 236 -1.17 8.53 17.18
CA VAL A 236 -1.09 7.07 17.24
C VAL A 236 -0.29 6.47 16.08
N ILE A 237 -0.52 6.91 14.84
CA ILE A 237 0.12 6.31 13.65
C ILE A 237 1.67 6.32 13.73
N PRO A 238 2.36 7.39 14.18
CA PRO A 238 3.83 7.40 14.29
C PRO A 238 4.40 6.39 15.30
N SER A 239 3.57 5.81 16.17
CA SER A 239 3.96 4.71 17.07
C SER A 239 3.98 3.35 16.38
N CYS A 240 3.41 3.25 15.17
CA CYS A 240 3.34 2.00 14.42
C CYS A 240 4.75 1.59 13.94
N PRO A 241 5.25 0.39 14.30
CA PRO A 241 6.61 -0.04 13.97
C PRO A 241 6.81 -0.26 12.46
N VAL A 242 5.75 -0.62 11.73
CA VAL A 242 5.79 -0.81 10.28
C VAL A 242 5.93 0.55 9.59
N CYS A 243 5.04 1.50 9.89
CA CYS A 243 5.14 2.85 9.33
C CYS A 243 6.44 3.52 9.71
N ARG A 244 6.90 3.41 10.97
CA ARG A 244 8.19 3.97 11.37
C ARG A 244 9.36 3.43 10.55
N ARG A 245 9.30 2.16 10.14
CA ARG A 245 10.34 1.54 9.30
C ARG A 245 10.24 1.97 7.84
N VAL A 246 9.01 2.05 7.31
CA VAL A 246 8.75 2.44 5.92
C VAL A 246 9.01 3.93 5.70
N ASP A 247 8.59 4.77 6.65
CA ASP A 247 8.75 6.22 6.65
C ASP A 247 10.12 6.65 7.22
N ALA A 248 10.99 5.69 7.56
CA ALA A 248 12.32 5.99 8.07
C ALA A 248 13.08 6.82 7.03
N GLN A 249 13.45 8.03 7.41
CA GLN A 249 14.22 8.89 6.53
C GLN A 249 15.57 8.22 6.23
N LEU A 250 15.89 8.07 4.94
CA LEU A 250 17.20 7.62 4.52
C LEU A 250 18.27 8.51 5.17
N TYR A 251 19.36 7.89 5.62
CA TYR A 251 20.54 8.64 6.02
C TYR A 251 20.90 9.59 4.88
N ARG A 252 20.78 10.89 5.13
CA ARG A 252 21.24 11.89 4.16
C ARG A 252 22.75 11.84 4.20
N LEU A 253 23.34 11.22 3.19
CA LEU A 253 24.76 11.37 2.90
C LEU A 253 25.05 12.87 2.78
N GLN A 254 25.73 13.42 3.78
CA GLN A 254 26.37 14.70 3.61
C GLN A 254 27.56 14.46 2.69
N MET A 255 27.55 15.08 1.52
CA MET A 255 28.72 15.10 0.65
C MET A 255 29.83 15.81 1.42
N GLY A 256 30.86 15.06 1.81
CA GLY A 256 32.05 15.64 2.41
C GLY A 256 32.74 16.58 1.43
N ASP A 257 33.49 17.53 1.95
CA ASP A 257 34.31 18.41 1.11
C ASP A 257 35.25 17.57 0.25
N LEU A 258 35.39 17.96 -1.02
CA LEU A 258 36.36 17.33 -1.90
C LEU A 258 37.76 17.62 -1.35
N PRO A 259 38.66 16.61 -1.30
CA PRO A 259 40.02 16.84 -0.83
C PRO A 259 40.74 17.80 -1.77
N ALA A 260 41.67 18.60 -1.24
CA ALA A 260 42.32 19.71 -1.95
C ALA A 260 42.85 19.31 -3.34
N TYR A 261 43.47 18.14 -3.46
CA TYR A 261 44.01 17.64 -4.72
C TYR A 261 42.99 17.41 -5.84
N ARG A 262 41.68 17.36 -5.53
CA ARG A 262 40.58 17.29 -6.52
C ARG A 262 40.13 18.66 -7.02
N VAL A 263 40.53 19.74 -6.36
CA VAL A 263 40.05 21.11 -6.61
C VAL A 263 41.18 22.12 -6.83
N THR A 264 42.44 21.74 -6.62
CA THR A 264 43.62 22.55 -6.92
C THR A 264 44.26 22.14 -8.23
N GLU A 265 44.77 23.11 -8.99
CA GLU A 265 45.56 22.84 -10.19
C GLU A 265 46.80 22.00 -9.85
N SER A 266 47.05 20.95 -10.65
CA SER A 266 48.24 20.12 -10.52
C SER A 266 48.72 19.63 -11.90
N PRO A 267 50.03 19.36 -12.08
CA PRO A 267 50.54 18.79 -13.32
C PRO A 267 49.88 17.43 -13.64
N PRO A 268 49.77 17.04 -14.93
CA PRO A 268 49.27 15.72 -15.32
C PRO A 268 49.97 14.59 -14.57
N PHE A 269 49.22 13.56 -14.16
CA PHE A 269 49.70 12.37 -13.43
C PHE A 269 50.22 12.60 -12.00
N SER A 270 50.08 13.80 -11.44
CA SER A 270 50.47 14.08 -10.04
C SER A 270 49.61 13.36 -9.01
N HIS A 271 48.35 13.08 -9.37
CA HIS A 271 47.38 12.37 -8.54
C HIS A 271 46.71 11.29 -9.39
N ILE A 272 46.76 10.04 -8.95
CA ILE A 272 46.17 8.89 -9.66
C ILE A 272 45.15 8.23 -8.71
N GLY A 273 43.92 8.06 -9.18
CA GLY A 273 42.90 7.26 -8.49
C GLY A 273 42.96 5.83 -8.98
N VAL A 274 43.15 4.87 -8.08
CA VAL A 274 43.07 3.44 -8.37
C VAL A 274 41.87 2.89 -7.60
N ASP A 275 41.02 2.13 -8.27
CA ASP A 275 39.89 1.44 -7.66
C ASP A 275 39.89 -0.03 -8.09
N PHE A 276 39.39 -0.89 -7.23
CA PHE A 276 39.22 -2.30 -7.54
C PHE A 276 37.85 -2.50 -8.20
N ALA A 277 37.84 -3.00 -9.43
CA ALA A 277 36.62 -3.55 -9.99
C ALA A 277 36.26 -4.84 -9.22
N GLY A 278 34.98 -4.97 -8.83
CA GLY A 278 34.44 -6.18 -8.21
C GLY A 278 34.60 -7.42 -9.10
N PRO A 279 34.33 -8.63 -8.57
CA PRO A 279 34.79 -9.88 -9.16
C PRO A 279 34.41 -10.00 -10.63
N LEU A 280 35.43 -9.93 -11.49
CA LEU A 280 35.30 -10.16 -12.92
C LEU A 280 35.35 -11.67 -13.13
N LEU A 281 34.20 -12.25 -13.48
CA LEU A 281 34.12 -13.63 -13.94
C LEU A 281 34.74 -13.70 -15.33
N ILE A 282 35.98 -14.20 -15.41
CA ILE A 282 36.62 -14.53 -16.67
C ILE A 282 36.00 -15.85 -17.14
N LEU A 283 35.17 -15.78 -18.19
CA LEU A 283 34.70 -16.97 -18.88
C LEU A 283 35.91 -17.61 -19.60
N PRO A 284 36.13 -18.94 -19.48
CA PRO A 284 37.19 -19.61 -20.22
C PRO A 284 36.99 -19.42 -21.72
N ASP A 285 38.10 -19.22 -22.43
CA ASP A 285 38.21 -18.77 -23.81
C ASP A 285 37.05 -19.19 -24.73
N VAL A 286 36.35 -18.20 -25.28
CA VAL A 286 35.53 -18.43 -26.47
C VAL A 286 36.52 -18.68 -27.61
N HIS A 287 36.75 -19.96 -27.94
CA HIS A 287 37.47 -20.32 -29.15
C HIS A 287 36.83 -19.58 -30.32
N TRP A 288 37.55 -18.60 -30.88
CA TRP A 288 37.12 -17.98 -32.11
C TRP A 288 36.97 -19.11 -33.15
N ARG A 289 35.80 -19.21 -33.77
CA ARG A 289 35.63 -20.13 -34.90
C ARG A 289 36.40 -19.53 -36.08
N ASN A 290 37.60 -20.07 -36.31
CA ASN A 290 38.25 -20.01 -37.62
C ASN A 290 37.28 -20.61 -38.64
N THR A 291 36.61 -19.76 -39.41
CA THR A 291 36.06 -20.07 -40.74
C THR A 291 36.17 -18.84 -41.61
#